data_AF-A0A3D1Q9K9-F1
#
_entry.id   AF-A0A3D1Q9K9-F1
#
_cell.length_a   1.000
_cell.length_b   1.000
_cell.length_c   1.000
_cell.angle_alpha   90.00
_cell.angle_beta   90.00
_cell.angle_gamma   90.00
#
_symmetry.space_group_name_H-M   'P 1'
#
loop_
_entity.id
_entity.type
_entity.pdbx_description
1 polymer ?
#
loop_
_entity_poly.entity_id
_entity_poly.type
_entity_poly.pdbx_seq_one_letter_code
_entity_poly.pdbx_strand_id
1 'polypeptide(L)'
;MRRLNLKGYAAFAPFYPTELQPDKVVLPLKQHIGSPAEAVVKAGEAVAMGQLVAEIPRGKLGSRIFASIAGRVSECSQERIVIERANS
;
A
#
# COMPACT_ATOMS: atom_id res chain seq x y z
N MET A 1 12.76 -10.17 -33.41
CA MET A 1 12.28 -9.16 -32.44
C MET A 1 11.54 -7.99 -33.12
N ARG A 2 10.36 -8.21 -33.70
CA ARG A 2 9.59 -7.15 -34.42
C ARG A 2 8.10 -7.07 -34.00
N ARG A 3 7.61 -8.00 -33.17
CA ARG A 3 6.19 -8.09 -32.78
C ARG A 3 5.77 -7.14 -31.63
N LEU A 4 6.72 -6.61 -30.85
CA LEU A 4 6.41 -5.77 -29.67
C LEU A 4 7.00 -4.34 -29.73
N ASN A 5 7.53 -3.93 -30.89
CA ASN A 5 8.06 -2.57 -31.16
C ASN A 5 8.97 -1.97 -30.04
N LEU A 6 9.79 -2.81 -29.40
CA LEU A 6 10.57 -2.44 -28.20
C LEU A 6 11.78 -1.52 -28.47
N LYS A 7 12.07 -1.14 -29.71
CA LYS A 7 13.28 -0.38 -30.06
C LYS A 7 13.35 0.99 -29.39
N GLY A 8 12.21 1.60 -29.06
CA GLY A 8 12.14 2.88 -28.33
C GLY A 8 12.29 2.76 -26.81
N TYR A 9 12.28 1.54 -26.26
CA TYR A 9 12.41 1.29 -24.82
C TYR A 9 13.85 0.99 -24.39
N ALA A 10 14.81 0.97 -25.33
CA ALA A 10 16.24 0.82 -25.05
C ALA A 10 16.87 2.15 -24.59
N ALA A 11 16.20 2.87 -23.69
CA ALA A 11 16.78 4.01 -23.00
C ALA A 11 17.65 3.52 -21.84
N PHE A 12 18.78 4.17 -21.61
CA PHE A 12 19.59 3.94 -20.41
C PHE A 12 18.75 4.33 -19.19
N ALA A 13 18.32 3.32 -18.41
CA ALA A 13 17.54 3.48 -17.18
C ALA A 13 18.42 3.08 -15.97
N PRO A 14 19.36 3.95 -15.56
CA PRO A 14 20.24 3.66 -14.44
C PRO A 14 19.41 3.46 -13.17
N PHE A 15 19.67 2.37 -12.46
CA PHE A 15 19.11 2.14 -11.14
C PHE A 15 19.92 2.94 -10.13
N TYR A 16 19.27 3.87 -9.44
CA TYR A 16 19.84 4.57 -8.30
C TYR A 16 19.27 3.95 -7.03
N PRO A 17 20.11 3.38 -6.14
CA PRO A 17 19.65 2.87 -4.86
C PRO A 17 19.32 4.05 -3.94
N THR A 18 18.09 4.54 -4.03
CA THR A 18 17.55 5.56 -3.12
C THR A 18 16.58 4.88 -2.17
N GLU A 19 16.76 5.07 -0.86
CA GLU A 19 15.79 4.63 0.13
C GLU A 19 14.61 5.60 0.17
N LEU A 20 13.40 5.08 -0.07
CA LEU A 20 12.18 5.85 0.08
C LEU A 20 11.73 5.80 1.55
N GLN A 21 11.72 6.96 2.19
CA GLN A 21 11.20 7.13 3.55
C GLN A 21 9.99 8.08 3.55
N PRO A 22 8.83 7.64 3.04
CA PRO A 22 7.65 8.49 2.98
C PRO A 22 7.10 8.75 4.39
N ASP A 23 6.79 10.01 4.71
CA ASP A 23 6.17 10.38 6.00
C ASP A 23 4.71 9.96 6.11
N LYS A 24 4.08 9.70 4.96
CA LYS A 24 2.67 9.36 4.85
C LYS A 24 2.46 8.36 3.72
N VAL A 25 1.64 7.36 3.99
CA VAL A 25 1.16 6.41 2.98
C VAL A 25 -0.35 6.33 3.00
N VAL A 26 -0.92 6.11 1.82
CA VAL A 26 -2.34 5.84 1.63
C VAL A 26 -2.48 4.43 1.12
N LEU A 27 -3.29 3.62 1.80
CA LEU A 27 -3.55 2.24 1.49
C LEU A 27 -5.03 2.10 1.08
N PRO A 28 -5.35 2.15 -0.23
CA PRO A 28 -6.69 1.88 -0.71
C PRO A 28 -7.17 0.48 -0.30
N LEU A 29 -8.41 0.35 0.16
CA LEU A 29 -8.98 -0.95 0.52
C LEU A 29 -9.33 -1.80 -0.70
N LYS A 30 -9.48 -1.18 -1.88
CA LYS A 30 -9.64 -1.82 -3.19
C LYS A 30 -8.32 -1.79 -3.97
N GLN A 31 -7.53 -2.86 -3.87
CA GLN A 31 -6.21 -2.96 -4.52
C GLN A 31 -6.25 -3.62 -5.91
N HIS A 32 -7.27 -4.41 -6.19
CA HIS A 32 -7.37 -5.21 -7.41
C HIS A 32 -8.84 -5.50 -7.74
N ILE A 33 -9.09 -6.38 -8.72
CA ILE A 33 -10.43 -6.70 -9.22
C ILE A 33 -11.37 -7.31 -8.16
N GLY A 34 -10.83 -7.97 -7.13
CA GLY A 34 -11.58 -8.65 -6.07
C GLY A 34 -12.25 -7.68 -5.07
N SER A 35 -12.97 -8.19 -4.09
CA SER A 35 -13.67 -7.36 -3.10
C SER A 35 -12.70 -6.46 -2.31
N PRO A 36 -13.12 -5.24 -1.92
CA PRO A 36 -12.36 -4.42 -0.98
C PRO A 36 -12.09 -5.18 0.32
N ALA A 37 -10.92 -4.96 0.92
CA ALA A 37 -10.63 -5.39 2.27
C ALA A 37 -11.38 -4.53 3.30
N GLU A 38 -11.68 -5.08 4.47
CA GLU A 38 -12.24 -4.37 5.60
C GLU A 38 -11.13 -4.02 6.58
N ALA A 39 -11.04 -2.75 6.99
CA ALA A 39 -10.05 -2.30 7.95
C ALA A 39 -10.21 -3.04 9.29
N VAL A 40 -9.09 -3.50 9.85
CA VAL A 40 -9.04 -4.17 11.17
C VAL A 40 -8.36 -3.31 12.25
N VAL A 41 -7.98 -2.09 11.88
CA VAL A 41 -7.41 -1.05 12.76
C VAL A 41 -8.35 0.16 12.80
N LYS A 42 -8.06 1.13 13.67
CA LYS A 42 -8.84 2.37 13.80
C LYS A 42 -7.97 3.61 13.66
N ALA A 43 -8.59 4.75 13.32
CA ALA A 43 -7.92 6.04 13.39
C ALA A 43 -7.37 6.29 14.81
N GLY A 44 -6.16 6.85 14.88
CA GLY A 44 -5.40 7.02 16.10
C GLY A 44 -4.60 5.80 16.53
N GLU A 45 -4.77 4.62 15.94
CA GLU A 45 -4.03 3.41 16.33
C GLU A 45 -2.58 3.46 15.84
N ALA A 46 -1.64 3.01 16.69
CA ALA A 46 -0.24 2.81 16.28
C ALA A 46 -0.08 1.46 15.61
N VAL A 47 0.68 1.42 14.51
CA VAL A 47 0.90 0.20 13.72
C VAL A 47 2.40 -0.01 13.45
N ALA A 48 2.83 -1.25 13.51
CA ALA A 48 4.17 -1.65 13.08
C ALA A 48 4.22 -1.89 11.56
N MET A 49 5.40 -1.72 10.96
CA MET A 49 5.59 -2.11 9.56
C MET A 49 5.33 -3.62 9.41
N GLY A 50 4.57 -3.99 8.37
CA GLY A 50 4.15 -5.37 8.13
C GLY A 50 2.97 -5.84 8.99
N GLN A 51 2.41 -4.99 9.87
CA GLN A 51 1.20 -5.31 10.61
C GLN A 51 0.00 -5.41 9.67
N LEU A 52 -0.88 -6.40 9.88
CA LEU A 52 -2.14 -6.51 9.16
C LEU A 52 -3.06 -5.33 9.53
N VAL A 53 -3.50 -4.57 8.53
CA VAL A 53 -4.37 -3.38 8.73
C VAL A 53 -5.72 -3.50 8.03
N ALA A 54 -5.86 -4.39 7.05
CA ALA A 54 -7.17 -4.76 6.50
C ALA A 54 -7.23 -6.24 6.10
N GLU A 55 -8.36 -6.88 6.37
CA GLU A 55 -8.64 -8.29 6.11
C GLU A 55 -9.69 -8.46 5.00
N ILE A 56 -9.65 -9.57 4.29
CA ILE A 56 -10.61 -9.87 3.23
C ILE A 56 -11.94 -10.32 3.87
N PRO A 57 -13.10 -9.77 3.44
CA PRO A 57 -14.39 -10.26 3.91
C PRO A 57 -14.53 -11.76 3.68
N ARG A 58 -15.08 -12.48 4.66
CA ARG A 58 -15.15 -13.94 4.63
C ARG A 58 -15.85 -14.44 3.36
N GLY A 59 -15.23 -15.41 2.68
CA GLY A 59 -15.78 -16.02 1.46
C GLY A 59 -15.69 -15.14 0.22
N LYS A 60 -14.94 -14.03 0.27
CA LYS A 60 -14.64 -13.19 -0.90
C LYS A 60 -13.21 -13.44 -1.38
N LEU A 61 -12.98 -13.18 -2.66
CA LEU A 61 -11.63 -13.06 -3.22
C LEU A 61 -11.15 -11.63 -3.04
N GLY A 62 -9.97 -11.45 -2.46
CA GLY A 62 -9.41 -10.15 -2.11
C GLY A 62 -7.90 -10.23 -1.85
N SER A 63 -7.34 -9.15 -1.31
CA SER A 63 -5.99 -9.10 -0.79
C SER A 63 -6.03 -8.55 0.62
N ARG A 64 -5.30 -9.20 1.52
CA ARG A 64 -4.93 -8.59 2.80
C ARG A 64 -4.07 -7.37 2.55
N ILE A 65 -4.17 -6.40 3.44
CA ILE A 65 -3.37 -5.17 3.39
C ILE A 65 -2.56 -5.08 4.67
N PHE A 66 -1.26 -4.83 4.50
CA PHE A 66 -0.30 -4.68 5.58
C PHE A 66 0.25 -3.26 5.58
N ALA A 67 0.57 -2.75 6.76
CA ALA A 67 1.18 -1.43 6.92
C ALA A 67 2.54 -1.39 6.21
N SER A 68 2.67 -0.52 5.20
CA SER A 68 3.93 -0.36 4.46
C SER A 68 4.99 0.45 5.21
N ILE A 69 4.58 1.17 6.26
CA ILE A 69 5.45 1.86 7.21
C ILE A 69 4.94 1.66 8.64
N ALA A 70 5.82 1.80 9.62
CA ALA A 70 5.41 1.99 11.01
C ALA A 70 4.93 3.43 11.23
N GLY A 71 3.93 3.62 12.07
CA GLY A 71 3.37 4.95 12.33
C GLY A 71 2.05 4.91 13.07
N ARG A 72 1.25 5.96 12.91
CA ARG A 72 -0.11 6.07 13.44
C ARG A 72 -1.09 6.18 12.30
N VAL A 73 -2.21 5.48 12.41
CA VAL A 73 -3.32 5.57 11.46
C VAL A 73 -3.98 6.95 11.61
N SER A 74 -3.82 7.84 10.64
CA SER A 74 -4.42 9.18 10.68
C SER A 74 -5.85 9.19 10.11
N GLU A 75 -6.16 8.27 9.19
CA GLU A 75 -7.50 8.09 8.62
C GLU A 75 -7.81 6.59 8.49
N CYS A 76 -9.03 6.21 8.85
CA CYS A 76 -9.57 4.88 8.57
C CYS A 76 -11.01 5.03 8.08
N SER A 77 -11.24 4.83 6.79
CA SER A 77 -12.54 4.96 6.13
C SER A 77 -12.91 3.68 5.37
N GLN A 78 -14.07 3.67 4.70
CA GLN A 78 -14.50 2.55 3.86
C GLN A 78 -13.66 2.39 2.57
N GLU A 79 -12.89 3.41 2.20
CA GLU A 79 -12.14 3.43 0.94
C GLU A 79 -10.64 3.24 1.14
N ARG A 80 -10.09 3.70 2.27
CA ARG A 80 -8.65 3.75 2.51
C ARG A 80 -8.27 3.80 3.98
N ILE A 81 -7.02 3.42 4.23
CA ILE A 81 -6.30 3.64 5.48
C ILE A 81 -5.14 4.58 5.19
N VAL A 82 -4.93 5.60 6.03
CA VAL A 82 -3.79 6.51 5.94
C VAL A 82 -2.90 6.31 7.16
N ILE A 83 -1.61 6.07 6.94
CA ILE A 83 -0.62 5.93 8.02
C ILE A 83 0.39 7.06 7.88
N GLU A 84 0.64 7.75 8.98
CA GLU A 84 1.63 8.81 9.09
C GLU A 84 2.72 8.39 10.08
N ARG A 85 3.99 8.59 9.71
CA ARG A 85 5.13 8.30 10.58
C ARG A 85 5.05 9.23 11.80
N ALA A 86 5.36 8.71 12.98
CA ALA A 86 5.50 9.57 14.15
C ALA A 86 6.77 10.42 13.96
N ASN A 87 6.62 11.75 13.85
CA ASN A 87 7.75 12.67 13.82
C ASN A 87 8.61 12.44 15.07
N SER A 88 9.90 12.12 14.86
CA SER A 88 10.94 12.18 15.90
C SER A 88 11.64 13.52 15.85
#